data_AF-A0A3D4F953-F1
#
_entry.id   AF-A0A3D4F953-F1
#
_cell.length_a   1.000
_cell.length_b   1.000
_cell.length_c   1.000
_cell.angle_alpha   90.00
_cell.angle_beta   90.00
_cell.angle_gamma   90.00
#
_symmetry.space_group_name_H-M   'P 1'
#
loop_
_entity.id
_entity.type
_entity.pdbx_description
1 polymer ?
#
loop_
_entity_poly.entity_id
_entity_poly.type
_entity_poly.pdbx_seq_one_letter_code
_entity_poly.pdbx_strand_id
1 'polypeptide(L)'
;MNFAPIAKWEMELILWLQSAPQWLMEAMRWISELGHTPVLMSLVIVVSLAAQRNVGIRTLQFLSLSGFYMVLAKDFFQHPRPYWLEPDIVPWGPSGSFGMPSGHAMMAWVWYGIFAKARHAWIQTSGLGLVFCIGCSRAFLGLHSPLQIVAGWTIGYLLMRGLFPVDHARSETKEKSLTPWWELGWLLPGWVWGVCFYRTTDTVFDLASWPGLSTE
;
A
#
# COMPACT_ATOMS: atom_id res chain seq x y z
N MET A 1 16.79 20.76 -3.85
CA MET A 1 16.21 21.34 -2.61
C MET A 1 16.71 20.49 -1.45
N ASN A 2 17.30 21.10 -0.41
CA ASN A 2 17.72 20.34 0.77
C ASN A 2 16.51 20.19 1.69
N PHE A 3 15.84 19.04 1.66
CA PHE A 3 14.81 18.70 2.64
C PHE A 3 15.45 18.61 4.04
N ALA A 4 14.65 18.87 5.07
CA ALA A 4 15.12 18.79 6.45
C ALA A 4 15.71 17.39 6.74
N PRO A 5 16.81 17.31 7.49
CA PRO A 5 17.36 16.02 7.91
C PRO A 5 16.35 15.25 8.77
N ILE A 6 16.48 13.92 8.84
CA ILE A 6 15.67 13.08 9.73
C ILE A 6 15.77 13.65 11.15
N ALA A 7 14.62 13.85 11.81
CA ALA A 7 14.62 14.45 13.13
C ALA A 7 15.28 13.49 14.15
N LYS A 8 15.98 14.04 15.14
CA LYS A 8 16.71 13.22 16.12
C LYS A 8 15.82 12.19 16.83
N TRP A 9 14.60 12.59 17.20
CA TRP A 9 13.63 11.72 17.87
C TRP A 9 13.22 10.52 16.99
N GLU A 10 13.23 10.67 15.66
CA GLU A 10 12.91 9.56 14.74
C GLU A 10 14.00 8.49 14.80
N MET A 11 15.27 8.90 14.88
CA MET A 11 16.40 7.98 14.99
C MET A 11 16.48 7.34 16.37
N GLU A 12 16.28 8.11 17.44
CA GLU A 12 16.18 7.59 18.82
C GLU A 12 15.05 6.56 18.96
N LEU A 13 13.90 6.81 18.33
CA LEU A 13 12.80 5.85 18.30
C LEU A 13 13.22 4.56 17.60
N ILE A 14 13.89 4.63 16.45
CA ILE A 14 14.35 3.43 15.73
C ILE A 14 15.35 2.64 16.57
N LEU A 15 16.32 3.31 17.20
CA LEU A 15 17.29 2.66 18.09
C LEU A 15 16.59 1.96 19.25
N TRP A 16 15.60 2.62 19.86
CA TRP A 16 14.77 2.00 20.89
C TRP A 16 13.99 0.79 20.36
N LEU A 17 13.39 0.87 19.17
CA LEU A 17 12.70 -0.26 18.53
C LEU A 17 13.66 -1.43 18.24
N GLN A 18 14.91 -1.16 17.86
CA GLN A 18 15.92 -2.19 17.62
C GLN A 18 16.49 -2.83 18.88
N SER A 19 16.25 -2.24 20.06
CA SER A 19 16.52 -2.89 21.35
C SER A 19 15.50 -3.98 21.71
N ALA A 20 14.46 -4.18 20.87
CA ALA A 20 13.48 -5.23 21.02
C ALA A 20 14.11 -6.63 20.99
N PRO A 21 13.48 -7.63 21.65
CA PRO A 21 13.97 -9.00 21.61
C PRO A 21 13.94 -9.57 20.19
N GLN A 22 14.90 -10.46 19.90
CA GLN A 22 15.12 -11.05 18.58
C GLN A 22 13.85 -11.63 17.94
N TRP A 23 12.99 -12.29 18.72
CA TRP A 23 11.75 -12.88 18.21
C TRP A 23 10.79 -11.83 17.63
N LEU A 24 10.76 -10.62 18.21
CA LEU A 24 9.90 -9.54 17.75
C LEU A 24 10.47 -8.92 16.47
N MET A 25 11.78 -8.73 16.42
CA MET A 25 12.48 -8.27 15.21
C MET A 25 12.23 -9.23 14.03
N GLU A 26 12.31 -10.54 14.28
CA GLU A 26 12.04 -11.56 13.28
C GLU A 26 10.56 -11.57 12.86
N ALA A 27 9.62 -11.42 13.81
CA ALA A 27 8.20 -11.27 13.48
C ALA A 27 7.94 -10.03 12.61
N MET A 28 8.58 -8.90 12.90
CA MET A 28 8.48 -7.68 12.09
C MET A 28 9.09 -7.87 10.69
N ARG A 29 10.17 -8.66 10.57
CA ARG A 29 10.74 -9.07 9.28
C ARG A 29 9.71 -9.81 8.45
N TRP A 30 9.07 -10.83 9.00
CA TRP A 30 8.01 -11.59 8.32
C TRP A 30 6.79 -10.75 7.97
N ILE A 31 6.34 -9.86 8.88
CA ILE A 31 5.25 -8.93 8.61
C ILE A 31 5.60 -8.01 7.45
N SER A 32 6.85 -7.54 7.36
CA SER A 32 7.28 -6.69 6.25
C SER A 32 7.20 -7.40 4.89
N GLU A 33 7.35 -8.72 4.82
CA GLU A 33 7.22 -9.46 3.56
C GLU A 33 5.81 -9.31 2.94
N LEU A 34 4.77 -9.06 3.75
CA LEU A 34 3.42 -8.79 3.26
C LEU A 34 3.30 -7.46 2.49
N GLY A 35 4.30 -6.58 2.60
CA GLY A 35 4.42 -5.36 1.80
C GLY A 35 5.37 -5.48 0.62
N HIS A 36 5.95 -6.66 0.38
CA HIS A 36 6.97 -6.87 -0.64
C HIS A 36 6.34 -7.13 -2.03
N THR A 37 6.91 -6.53 -3.07
CA THR A 37 6.31 -6.53 -4.42
C THR A 37 5.97 -7.92 -4.97
N PRO A 38 6.84 -8.95 -4.89
CA PRO A 38 6.50 -10.29 -5.33
C PRO A 38 5.26 -10.87 -4.63
N VAL A 39 5.15 -10.70 -3.31
CA VAL A 39 3.98 -11.16 -2.52
C VAL A 39 2.72 -10.42 -2.97
N LEU A 40 2.82 -9.11 -3.18
CA LEU A 40 1.70 -8.30 -3.65
C LEU A 40 1.30 -8.62 -5.11
N MET A 41 2.24 -9.00 -5.97
CA MET A 41 1.93 -9.48 -7.33
C MET A 41 1.26 -10.85 -7.30
N SER A 42 1.68 -11.76 -6.43
CA SER A 42 0.97 -13.02 -6.20
C SER A 42 -0.45 -12.77 -5.67
N LEU A 43 -0.62 -11.77 -4.80
CA LEU A 43 -1.94 -11.36 -4.32
C LEU A 43 -2.86 -10.90 -5.46
N VAL A 44 -2.36 -10.17 -6.47
CA VAL A 44 -3.12 -9.81 -7.67
C VAL A 44 -3.70 -11.06 -8.33
N ILE A 45 -2.87 -12.09 -8.55
CA ILE A 45 -3.28 -13.33 -9.21
C ILE A 45 -4.35 -14.05 -8.37
N VAL A 46 -4.09 -14.24 -7.08
CA VAL A 46 -5.01 -14.93 -6.16
C VAL A 46 -6.35 -14.20 -6.11
N VAL A 47 -6.37 -12.88 -5.96
CA VAL A 47 -7.60 -12.09 -5.89
C VAL A 47 -8.35 -12.09 -7.23
N SER A 48 -7.61 -12.05 -8.35
CA SER A 48 -8.21 -12.13 -9.70
C SER A 48 -8.92 -13.46 -9.94
N LEU A 49 -8.37 -14.55 -9.43
CA LEU A 49 -8.91 -15.91 -9.59
C LEU A 49 -10.01 -16.22 -8.57
N ALA A 50 -9.83 -15.82 -7.31
CA ALA A 50 -10.68 -16.23 -6.19
C ALA A 50 -11.84 -15.27 -5.88
N ALA A 51 -11.61 -13.95 -5.97
CA ALA A 51 -12.61 -12.97 -5.55
C ALA A 51 -13.46 -12.49 -6.73
N GLN A 52 -12.83 -11.88 -7.73
CA GLN A 52 -13.42 -11.40 -8.98
C GLN A 52 -12.34 -10.68 -9.82
N ARG A 53 -12.40 -10.83 -11.16
CA ARG A 53 -11.49 -10.16 -12.10
C ARG A 53 -11.39 -8.65 -11.85
N ASN A 54 -12.50 -8.00 -11.49
CA ASN A 54 -12.58 -6.57 -11.22
C ASN A 54 -11.74 -6.14 -9.99
N VAL A 55 -11.78 -6.91 -8.89
CA VAL A 55 -10.97 -6.62 -7.70
C VAL A 55 -9.50 -6.83 -8.03
N GLY A 56 -9.17 -7.89 -8.78
CA GLY A 56 -7.83 -8.13 -9.29
C GLY A 56 -7.26 -6.98 -10.12
N ILE A 57 -8.06 -6.43 -11.05
CA ILE A 57 -7.67 -5.27 -11.87
C ILE A 57 -7.46 -4.03 -10.99
N ARG A 58 -8.34 -3.75 -10.02
CA ARG A 58 -8.18 -2.61 -9.09
C ARG A 58 -6.93 -2.75 -8.23
N THR A 59 -6.63 -3.97 -7.78
CA THR A 59 -5.41 -4.29 -7.05
C THR A 59 -4.18 -4.05 -7.92
N LEU A 60 -4.18 -4.50 -9.18
CA LEU A 60 -3.10 -4.22 -10.12
C LEU A 60 -2.93 -2.71 -10.36
N GLN A 61 -4.03 -1.99 -10.63
CA GLN A 61 -4.05 -0.54 -10.78
C GLN A 61 -3.41 0.18 -9.61
N PHE A 62 -3.81 -0.20 -8.40
CA PHE A 62 -3.31 0.39 -7.17
C PHE A 62 -1.80 0.18 -7.01
N LEU A 63 -1.31 -1.04 -7.25
CA LEU A 63 0.11 -1.37 -7.11
C LEU A 63 0.95 -0.69 -8.20
N SER A 64 0.47 -0.63 -9.43
CA SER A 64 1.14 0.09 -10.53
C SER A 64 1.25 1.59 -10.27
N LEU A 65 0.14 2.24 -9.85
CA LEU A 65 0.15 3.66 -9.51
C LEU A 65 1.03 3.94 -8.30
N SER A 66 0.95 3.11 -7.25
CA SER A 66 1.81 3.24 -6.08
C SER A 66 3.29 3.14 -6.46
N GLY A 67 3.66 2.18 -7.33
CA GLY A 67 5.01 2.05 -7.84
C GLY A 67 5.48 3.29 -8.62
N PHE A 68 4.64 3.82 -9.50
CA PHE A 68 4.93 5.03 -10.27
C PHE A 68 5.15 6.25 -9.37
N TYR A 69 4.20 6.55 -8.47
CA TYR A 69 4.32 7.68 -7.54
C TYR A 69 5.47 7.50 -6.55
N MET A 70 5.77 6.27 -6.14
CA MET A 70 6.92 5.99 -5.28
C MET A 70 8.23 6.38 -5.98
N VAL A 71 8.44 5.99 -7.24
CA VAL A 71 9.66 6.34 -7.99
C VAL A 71 9.78 7.86 -8.15
N LEU A 72 8.71 8.52 -8.63
CA LEU A 72 8.69 9.97 -8.78
C LEU A 72 8.98 10.70 -7.47
N ALA A 73 8.33 10.29 -6.39
CA ALA A 73 8.50 10.91 -5.09
C ALA A 73 9.91 10.69 -4.53
N LYS A 74 10.49 9.50 -4.70
CA LYS A 74 11.87 9.22 -4.27
C LYS A 74 12.89 10.09 -5.01
N ASP A 75 12.71 10.27 -6.31
CA ASP A 75 13.59 11.12 -7.12
C ASP A 75 13.41 12.60 -6.82
N PHE A 76 12.19 13.01 -6.45
CA PHE A 76 11.89 14.39 -6.05
C PHE A 76 12.43 14.73 -4.65
N PHE A 77 12.18 13.87 -3.66
CA PHE A 77 12.55 14.13 -2.27
C PHE A 77 14.03 13.85 -2.00
N GLN A 78 14.59 12.81 -2.61
CA GLN A 78 15.98 12.37 -2.39
C GLN A 78 16.33 12.23 -0.90
N HIS A 79 15.34 11.93 -0.07
CA HIS A 79 15.48 11.97 1.37
C HIS A 79 16.34 10.79 1.85
N PRO A 80 17.35 11.00 2.71
CA PRO A 80 18.21 9.92 3.18
C PRO A 80 17.44 8.92 4.04
N ARG A 81 17.97 7.70 4.16
CA ARG A 81 17.47 6.70 5.11
C ARG A 81 18.08 6.88 6.49
N PRO A 82 17.43 6.41 7.58
CA PRO A 82 17.96 6.51 8.94
C PRO A 82 19.38 5.96 9.08
N TYR A 83 19.61 4.74 8.59
CA TYR A 83 20.92 4.06 8.66
C TYR A 83 22.03 4.70 7.80
N TRP A 84 21.71 5.69 6.95
CA TRP A 84 22.73 6.47 6.23
C TRP A 84 23.30 7.60 7.09
N LEU A 85 22.52 8.07 8.07
CA LEU A 85 22.87 9.19 8.93
C LEU A 85 23.34 8.73 10.31
N GLU A 86 22.78 7.64 10.82
CA GLU A 86 23.09 7.08 12.14
C GLU A 86 23.69 5.67 11.99
N PRO A 87 25.01 5.49 12.19
CA PRO A 87 25.69 4.20 12.06
C PRO A 87 25.18 3.12 13.02
N ASP A 88 24.62 3.51 14.17
CA ASP A 88 24.10 2.57 15.17
C ASP A 88 22.77 1.92 14.74
N ILE A 89 22.08 2.48 13.73
CA ILE A 89 20.87 1.87 13.17
C ILE A 89 21.28 0.77 12.18
N VAL A 90 21.02 -0.48 12.55
CA VAL A 90 21.36 -1.64 11.71
C VAL A 90 20.22 -1.93 10.74
N PRO A 91 20.42 -1.90 9.41
CA PRO A 91 19.35 -2.19 8.46
C PRO A 91 19.07 -3.70 8.37
N TRP A 92 17.85 -4.13 8.67
CA TRP A 92 17.39 -5.52 8.54
C TRP A 92 16.69 -5.74 7.19
N GLY A 93 17.46 -5.64 6.11
CA GLY A 93 16.95 -5.82 4.76
C GLY A 93 17.94 -5.31 3.71
N PRO A 94 17.60 -5.43 2.43
CA PRO A 94 18.48 -4.98 1.36
C PRO A 94 18.68 -3.47 1.39
N SER A 95 19.90 -3.04 1.08
CA SER A 95 20.23 -1.63 0.83
C SER A 95 19.34 -1.08 -0.28
N GLY A 96 18.50 -0.11 0.04
CA GLY A 96 17.54 0.47 -0.91
C GLY A 96 17.96 1.84 -1.42
N SER A 97 17.20 2.37 -2.39
CA SER A 97 17.24 3.78 -2.82
C SER A 97 16.74 4.73 -1.72
N PHE A 98 16.55 6.02 -2.02
CA PHE A 98 16.05 7.05 -1.08
C PHE A 98 14.89 6.61 -0.17
N GLY A 99 14.85 7.18 1.04
CA GLY A 99 13.96 6.76 2.13
C GLY A 99 12.53 7.26 2.04
N MET A 100 12.28 8.45 1.49
CA MET A 100 10.95 9.03 1.42
C MET A 100 10.31 8.88 0.04
N PRO A 101 9.05 8.46 -0.07
CA PRO A 101 8.22 7.79 0.95
C PRO A 101 8.56 6.29 1.10
N SER A 102 8.08 5.68 2.19
CA SER A 102 8.13 4.23 2.37
C SER A 102 7.19 3.51 1.39
N GLY A 103 7.77 2.72 0.47
CA GLY A 103 7.01 1.95 -0.52
C GLY A 103 6.15 0.84 0.09
N HIS A 104 6.66 0.14 1.10
CA HIS A 104 5.89 -0.88 1.82
C HIS A 104 4.69 -0.27 2.54
N ALA A 105 4.88 0.87 3.22
CA ALA A 105 3.77 1.57 3.89
C ALA A 105 2.73 2.08 2.89
N MET A 106 3.17 2.58 1.73
CA MET A 106 2.28 3.01 0.66
C MET A 106 1.45 1.85 0.09
N MET A 107 2.12 0.76 -0.30
CA MET A 107 1.46 -0.38 -0.94
C MET A 107 0.63 -1.23 0.03
N ALA A 108 0.90 -1.17 1.34
CA ALA A 108 0.14 -1.91 2.35
C ALA A 108 -1.37 -1.61 2.32
N TRP A 109 -1.77 -0.42 1.87
CA TRP A 109 -3.19 -0.04 1.71
C TRP A 109 -3.99 -0.97 0.80
N VAL A 110 -3.33 -1.78 -0.03
CA VAL A 110 -3.98 -2.82 -0.83
C VAL A 110 -4.75 -3.82 0.04
N TRP A 111 -4.23 -4.16 1.22
CA TRP A 111 -4.86 -5.10 2.15
C TRP A 111 -6.21 -4.55 2.65
N TYR A 112 -6.22 -3.28 3.05
CA TYR A 112 -7.47 -2.61 3.42
C TYR A 112 -8.40 -2.45 2.21
N GLY A 113 -7.89 -2.06 1.03
CA GLY A 113 -8.70 -1.92 -0.19
C GLY A 113 -9.45 -3.20 -0.57
N ILE A 114 -8.80 -4.35 -0.48
CA ILE A 114 -9.41 -5.67 -0.74
C ILE A 114 -10.46 -6.00 0.34
N PHE A 115 -10.18 -5.70 1.61
CA PHE A 115 -11.05 -6.07 2.73
C PHE A 115 -12.17 -5.06 3.04
N ALA A 116 -12.12 -3.84 2.50
CA ALA A 116 -13.05 -2.76 2.83
C ALA A 116 -14.51 -3.09 2.52
N LYS A 117 -14.77 -3.97 1.54
CA LYS A 117 -16.12 -4.43 1.18
C LYS A 117 -16.54 -5.72 1.90
N ALA A 118 -15.73 -6.21 2.84
CA ALA A 118 -16.06 -7.43 3.55
C ALA A 118 -17.29 -7.24 4.44
N ARG A 119 -18.17 -8.26 4.50
CA ARG A 119 -19.39 -8.22 5.31
C ARG A 119 -19.12 -8.02 6.80
N HIS A 120 -18.03 -8.62 7.30
CA HIS A 120 -17.70 -8.61 8.72
C HIS A 120 -16.69 -7.52 9.04
N ALA A 121 -17.03 -6.68 10.03
CA ALA A 121 -16.17 -5.58 10.48
C ALA A 121 -14.77 -6.04 10.89
N TRP A 122 -14.64 -7.24 11.48
CA TRP A 122 -13.34 -7.77 11.90
C TRP A 122 -12.36 -7.97 10.73
N ILE A 123 -12.86 -8.26 9.51
CA ILE A 123 -12.05 -8.40 8.29
C ILE A 123 -11.61 -7.02 7.80
N GLN A 124 -12.48 -6.01 7.86
CA GLN A 124 -12.12 -4.64 7.50
C GLN A 124 -11.04 -4.10 8.45
N THR A 125 -11.22 -4.31 9.76
CA THR A 125 -10.25 -3.87 10.78
C THR A 125 -8.93 -4.62 10.69
N SER A 126 -8.92 -5.89 10.29
CA SER A 126 -7.67 -6.63 10.08
C SER A 126 -6.86 -6.06 8.92
N GLY A 127 -7.52 -5.62 7.85
CA GLY A 127 -6.86 -4.93 6.73
C GLY A 127 -6.17 -3.63 7.16
N LEU A 128 -6.82 -2.84 8.01
CA LEU A 128 -6.22 -1.64 8.60
C LEU A 128 -5.08 -1.99 9.57
N GLY A 129 -5.26 -3.06 10.36
CA GLY A 129 -4.20 -3.60 11.22
C GLY A 129 -2.96 -3.99 10.43
N LEU A 130 -3.12 -4.62 9.25
CA LEU A 130 -2.01 -4.95 8.35
C LEU A 130 -1.30 -3.69 7.83
N VAL A 131 -2.04 -2.66 7.42
CA VAL A 131 -1.46 -1.37 7.00
C VAL A 131 -0.55 -0.79 8.07
N PHE A 132 -1.04 -0.79 9.32
CA PHE A 132 -0.30 -0.30 10.46
C PHE A 132 0.95 -1.17 10.75
N CYS A 133 0.77 -2.49 10.89
CA CYS A 133 1.85 -3.42 11.19
C CYS A 133 2.95 -3.43 10.12
N ILE A 134 2.60 -3.38 8.83
CA ILE A 134 3.57 -3.31 7.72
C ILE A 134 4.30 -1.97 7.73
N GLY A 135 3.66 -0.87 8.09
CA GLY A 135 4.35 0.42 8.25
C GLY A 135 5.31 0.41 9.42
N CYS A 136 4.86 -0.02 10.61
CA CYS A 136 5.67 -0.12 11.81
C CYS A 136 6.87 -1.05 11.64
N SER A 137 6.72 -2.18 10.94
CA SER A 137 7.85 -3.08 10.70
C SER A 137 9.01 -2.39 10.00
N ARG A 138 8.76 -1.38 9.15
CA ARG A 138 9.84 -0.64 8.47
C ARG A 138 10.69 0.21 9.42
N ALA A 139 10.10 0.69 10.51
CA ALA A 139 10.83 1.39 11.57
C ALA A 139 11.63 0.40 12.43
N PHE A 140 11.02 -0.73 12.84
CA PHE A 140 11.73 -1.81 13.55
C PHE A 140 12.96 -2.29 12.77
N LEU A 141 12.81 -2.53 11.47
CA LEU A 141 13.90 -2.99 10.60
C LEU A 141 14.95 -1.90 10.29
N GLY A 142 14.78 -0.67 10.80
CA GLY A 142 15.71 0.45 10.59
C GLY A 142 15.71 1.00 9.17
N LEU A 143 14.74 0.62 8.33
CA LEU A 143 14.77 0.89 6.89
C LEU A 143 14.15 2.25 6.54
N HIS A 144 13.22 2.75 7.36
CA HIS A 144 12.52 4.02 7.14
C HIS A 144 12.22 4.74 8.46
N SER A 145 12.22 6.07 8.41
CA SER A 145 11.80 6.91 9.54
C SER A 145 10.27 6.99 9.67
N PRO A 146 9.73 7.33 10.85
CA PRO A 146 8.30 7.57 11.05
C PRO A 146 7.67 8.52 10.02
N LEU A 147 8.31 9.66 9.71
CA LEU A 147 7.77 10.59 8.71
C LEU A 147 7.77 10.00 7.30
N GLN A 148 8.76 9.18 6.96
CA GLN A 148 8.79 8.46 5.67
C GLN A 148 7.65 7.43 5.57
N ILE A 149 7.31 6.78 6.69
CA ILE A 149 6.18 5.86 6.79
C ILE A 149 4.86 6.61 6.64
N VAL A 150 4.68 7.73 7.38
CA VAL A 150 3.48 8.58 7.30
C VAL A 150 3.27 9.14 5.88
N ALA A 151 4.34 9.58 5.21
CA ALA A 151 4.26 10.02 3.82
C ALA A 151 3.81 8.88 2.89
N GLY A 152 4.33 7.67 3.10
CA GLY A 152 3.89 6.47 2.39
C GLY A 152 2.41 6.17 2.63
N TRP A 153 1.97 6.15 3.89
CA TRP A 153 0.57 5.95 4.23
C TRP A 153 -0.34 7.01 3.63
N THR A 154 0.09 8.27 3.60
CA THR A 154 -0.72 9.37 3.06
C THR A 154 -0.97 9.18 1.57
N ILE A 155 0.09 8.94 0.78
CA ILE A 155 -0.05 8.71 -0.66
C ILE A 155 -0.85 7.44 -0.93
N GLY A 156 -0.54 6.35 -0.22
CA GLY A 156 -1.22 5.06 -0.38
C GLY A 156 -2.71 5.15 -0.06
N TYR A 157 -3.09 5.89 0.99
CA TYR A 157 -4.49 6.13 1.35
C TYR A 157 -5.25 6.85 0.23
N LEU A 158 -4.67 7.91 -0.33
CA LEU A 158 -5.28 8.68 -1.42
C LEU A 158 -5.50 7.82 -2.67
N LEU A 159 -4.50 7.03 -3.06
CA LEU A 159 -4.60 6.11 -4.19
C LEU A 159 -5.64 5.01 -3.94
N MET A 160 -5.64 4.44 -2.73
CA MET A 160 -6.59 3.41 -2.33
C MET A 160 -8.01 3.97 -2.38
N ARG A 161 -8.27 5.15 -1.79
CA ARG A 161 -9.61 5.74 -1.74
C ARG A 161 -10.14 6.07 -3.14
N GLY A 162 -9.27 6.46 -4.07
CA GLY A 162 -9.62 6.71 -5.47
C GLY A 162 -9.99 5.45 -6.26
N LEU A 163 -9.33 4.32 -6.00
CA LEU A 163 -9.54 3.06 -6.75
C LEU A 163 -10.53 2.11 -6.08
N PHE A 164 -10.62 2.15 -4.76
CA PHE A 164 -11.54 1.38 -3.94
C PHE A 164 -12.56 2.33 -3.30
N PRO A 165 -13.60 2.76 -4.04
CA PRO A 165 -14.66 3.54 -3.44
C PRO A 165 -15.32 2.74 -2.30
N VAL A 166 -15.21 3.28 -1.08
CA VAL A 166 -15.79 2.79 0.19
C VAL A 166 -17.26 3.19 0.32
N ASP A 167 -17.92 3.50 -0.79
CA ASP A 167 -19.30 3.96 -0.73
C ASP A 167 -20.20 2.74 -0.49
N HIS A 168 -20.84 2.70 0.70
CA HIS A 168 -21.85 1.72 1.10
C HIS A 168 -23.17 1.87 0.32
N ALA A 169 -23.25 2.79 -0.64
CA ALA A 169 -24.41 2.94 -1.47
C ALA A 169 -24.47 1.74 -2.44
N ARG A 170 -25.48 0.91 -2.24
CA ARG A 170 -26.12 0.08 -3.27
C ARG A 170 -26.59 1.02 -4.37
N SER A 171 -25.66 1.54 -5.18
CA SER A 171 -26.01 2.47 -6.26
C SER A 171 -26.46 1.63 -7.44
N GLU A 172 -27.76 1.59 -7.64
CA GLU A 172 -28.36 1.26 -8.92
C GLU A 172 -27.57 1.96 -10.03
N THR A 173 -27.22 1.17 -11.03
CA THR A 173 -26.57 1.58 -12.27
C THR A 173 -27.29 2.78 -12.87
N LYS A 174 -26.80 3.98 -12.60
CA LYS A 174 -27.04 5.14 -13.46
C LYS A 174 -25.74 5.46 -14.17
N GLU A 175 -25.71 5.07 -15.43
CA GLU A 175 -24.75 5.50 -16.43
C GLU A 175 -24.71 7.03 -16.45
N LYS A 176 -23.84 7.63 -15.64
CA LYS A 176 -23.55 9.06 -15.72
C LYS A 176 -22.60 9.26 -16.90
N SER A 177 -23.20 9.58 -18.04
CA SER A 177 -22.57 10.24 -19.18
C SER A 177 -21.96 11.56 -18.69
N LEU A 178 -20.64 11.65 -18.50
CA LEU A 178 -19.95 12.95 -18.41
C LEU A 178 -18.47 12.89 -18.89
N THR A 179 -18.23 13.80 -19.84
CA THR A 179 -17.00 14.40 -20.39
C THR A 179 -15.85 13.50 -20.85
N PRO A 180 -15.44 13.57 -22.13
CA PRO A 180 -14.30 12.81 -22.63
C PRO A 180 -12.96 13.40 -22.10
N TRP A 181 -12.36 12.77 -21.09
CA TRP A 181 -11.08 13.21 -20.50
C TRP A 181 -9.83 12.82 -21.32
N TRP A 182 -9.99 12.46 -22.61
CA TRP A 182 -8.88 12.05 -23.48
C TRP A 182 -7.87 13.17 -23.74
N GLU A 183 -8.20 14.42 -23.46
CA GLU A 183 -7.28 15.56 -23.64
C GLU A 183 -6.15 15.60 -22.60
N LEU A 184 -6.31 14.98 -21.42
CA LEU A 184 -5.28 14.95 -20.37
C LEU A 184 -4.35 13.73 -20.46
N GLY A 185 -4.60 12.82 -21.41
CA GLY A 185 -3.96 11.49 -21.49
C GLY A 185 -2.49 11.47 -21.95
N TRP A 186 -1.96 12.59 -22.47
CA TRP A 186 -0.63 12.65 -23.09
C TRP A 186 0.54 12.71 -22.10
N LEU A 187 0.27 12.86 -20.80
CA LEU A 187 1.30 13.04 -19.77
C LEU A 187 1.74 11.73 -19.07
N LEU A 188 1.13 10.59 -19.38
CA LEU A 188 1.42 9.31 -18.74
C LEU A 188 1.92 8.26 -19.74
N PRO A 189 2.91 7.41 -19.38
CA PRO A 189 3.36 6.31 -20.23
C PRO A 189 2.21 5.38 -20.64
N GLY A 190 2.21 4.85 -21.87
CA GLY A 190 1.09 4.08 -22.43
C GLY A 190 0.68 2.83 -21.62
N TRP A 191 1.57 2.25 -20.81
CA TRP A 191 1.23 1.15 -19.89
C TRP A 191 0.44 1.62 -18.65
N VAL A 192 0.64 2.87 -18.21
CA VAL A 192 -0.18 3.53 -17.19
C VAL A 192 -1.58 3.79 -17.76
N TRP A 193 -1.69 4.05 -19.07
CA TRP A 193 -2.97 4.26 -19.75
C TRP A 193 -3.86 3.01 -19.72
N GLY A 194 -3.35 1.85 -20.14
CA GLY A 194 -4.11 0.60 -20.13
C GLY A 194 -4.50 0.13 -18.73
N VAL A 195 -3.67 0.42 -17.73
CA VAL A 195 -3.94 0.10 -16.32
C VAL A 195 -4.94 1.10 -15.74
N CYS A 196 -4.74 2.42 -15.84
CA CYS A 196 -5.60 3.43 -15.22
C CYS A 196 -7.01 3.54 -15.84
N PHE A 197 -7.17 3.17 -17.11
CA PHE A 197 -8.43 3.38 -17.85
C PHE A 197 -9.21 2.09 -18.15
N TYR A 198 -8.77 0.92 -17.65
CA TYR A 198 -9.61 -0.29 -17.72
C TYR A 198 -10.81 -0.15 -16.78
N ARG A 199 -11.99 0.11 -17.36
CA ARG A 199 -13.26 0.25 -16.64
C ARG A 199 -13.67 -1.11 -16.07
N THR A 200 -13.57 -1.26 -14.75
CA THR A 200 -14.25 -2.35 -14.03
C THR A 200 -15.71 -1.96 -13.86
N THR A 201 -16.64 -2.63 -14.56
CA THR A 201 -18.07 -2.46 -14.29
C THR A 201 -18.35 -3.02 -12.89
N ASP A 202 -19.05 -2.25 -12.06
CA ASP A 202 -19.31 -2.60 -10.66
C ASP A 202 -20.21 -3.84 -10.57
N THR A 203 -19.62 -5.02 -10.50
CA THR A 203 -20.25 -6.19 -9.89
C THR A 203 -19.87 -6.19 -8.42
N VAL A 204 -20.82 -5.80 -7.57
CA VAL A 204 -20.63 -5.79 -6.12
C VAL A 204 -20.42 -7.23 -5.63
N PHE A 205 -19.38 -7.43 -4.81
CA PHE A 205 -19.07 -8.70 -4.17
C PHE A 205 -19.97 -8.90 -2.94
N ASP A 206 -20.69 -10.03 -2.90
CA ASP A 206 -21.32 -10.55 -1.69
C ASP A 206 -20.46 -11.70 -1.15
N LEU A 207 -19.70 -11.44 -0.08
CA LEU A 207 -18.92 -12.47 0.62
C LEU A 207 -19.81 -13.65 1.09
N ALA A 208 -21.13 -13.44 1.20
CA ALA A 208 -22.09 -14.47 1.60
C ALA A 208 -22.45 -15.44 0.46
N SER A 209 -22.05 -15.18 -0.79
CA SER A 209 -22.27 -16.13 -1.90
C SER A 209 -21.15 -17.19 -2.03
N TRP A 210 -20.22 -17.27 -1.07
CA TRP A 210 -19.17 -18.29 -1.05
C TRP A 210 -19.77 -19.64 -0.61
N PRO A 211 -19.72 -20.70 -1.45
CA PRO A 211 -20.35 -21.99 -1.15
C PRO A 211 -19.87 -22.67 0.14
N GLY A 212 -18.72 -22.25 0.68
CA GLY A 212 -18.12 -22.81 1.90
C GLY A 212 -18.42 -22.05 3.20
N LEU A 213 -19.22 -20.98 3.16
CA LEU A 213 -19.62 -20.20 4.35
C LEU A 213 -21.13 -20.28 4.67
N SER A 214 -21.89 -21.08 3.92
CA SER A 214 -23.23 -21.50 4.31
C SER A 214 -23.12 -22.56 5.39
N THR A 215 -23.00 -22.14 6.65
CA THR A 215 -23.46 -22.98 7.75
C THR A 215 -24.98 -23.01 7.69
N GLU A 216 -25.54 -24.21 7.71
CA GLU A 216 -26.96 -24.50 7.94
C GLU A 216 -27.56 -23.67 9.08
#